data_AF-A0A1H9Q4I3-F1
#
_entry.id   AF-A0A1H9Q4I3-F1
#
_cell.length_a   1.000
_cell.length_b   1.000
_cell.length_c   1.000
_cell.angle_alpha   90.00
_cell.angle_beta   90.00
_cell.angle_gamma   90.00
#
_symmetry.space_group_name_H-M   'P 1'
#
loop_
_entity.id
_entity.type
_entity.pdbx_description
1 polymer ?
#
loop_
_entity_poly.entity_id
_entity_poly.type
_entity_poly.pdbx_seq_one_letter_code
_entity_poly.pdbx_strand_id
1 'polypeptide(L)'
;MTDINQKLLTGERACFKAENMTITQSVFADGESPLKESRHIVLENDIFRWKYPLWYSRDVKARKIQLLDTARSGIWYTHQINISDSIIQAPKTFRRSSAIVLENVQMPNAQESLWSCEGGH
;
A
#
# COMPACT_ATOMS: atom_id res chain seq x y z
N MET A 1 8.75 -3.99 -17.94
CA MET A 1 9.06 -2.55 -18.08
C MET A 1 8.61 -1.90 -16.78
N THR A 2 9.47 -1.10 -16.15
CA THR A 2 9.18 -0.45 -14.86
C THR A 2 8.91 1.02 -15.13
N ASP A 3 7.76 1.53 -14.68
CA ASP A 3 7.33 2.91 -14.94
C ASP A 3 8.03 3.89 -14.00
N ILE A 4 8.19 3.52 -12.73
CA ILE A 4 8.84 4.35 -11.71
C ILE A 4 9.88 3.51 -10.99
N ASN A 5 11.13 3.97 -11.02
CA ASN A 5 12.25 3.29 -10.38
C ASN A 5 13.16 4.29 -9.67
N GLN A 6 13.53 3.99 -8.42
CA GLN A 6 14.49 4.78 -7.63
C GLN A 6 14.10 6.26 -7.52
N LYS A 7 12.82 6.54 -7.23
CA LYS A 7 12.31 7.90 -7.07
C LYS A 7 11.93 8.20 -5.62
N LEU A 8 12.18 9.44 -5.23
CA LEU A 8 11.53 10.07 -4.09
C LEU A 8 10.28 10.78 -4.62
N LEU A 9 9.10 10.26 -4.26
CA LEU A 9 7.81 10.85 -4.64
C LEU A 9 7.28 11.67 -3.47
N THR A 10 6.98 12.93 -3.75
CA THR A 10 6.46 13.92 -2.80
C THR A 10 5.20 14.57 -3.36
N GLY A 11 4.46 15.29 -2.52
CA GLY A 11 3.23 15.97 -2.92
C GLY A 11 1.99 15.08 -2.85
N GLU A 12 0.82 15.72 -2.75
CA GLU A 12 -0.46 15.02 -2.67
C GLU A 12 -0.75 14.23 -3.95
N ARG A 13 -1.13 12.96 -3.81
CA ARG A 13 -1.53 12.06 -4.91
C ARG A 13 -0.53 11.92 -6.08
N ALA A 14 0.75 11.68 -5.76
CA ALA A 14 1.82 11.49 -6.74
C ALA A 14 1.52 10.52 -7.91
N CYS A 15 0.66 9.52 -7.70
CA CYS A 15 0.25 8.53 -8.68
C CYS A 15 -1.29 8.37 -8.72
N PHE A 16 -2.03 9.48 -8.64
CA PHE A 16 -3.50 9.47 -8.70
C PHE A 16 -4.00 8.74 -9.94
N LYS A 17 -4.99 7.85 -9.76
CA LYS A 17 -5.61 7.10 -10.86
C LYS A 17 -4.61 6.32 -11.73
N ALA A 18 -3.45 5.97 -11.19
CA ALA A 18 -2.47 5.16 -11.91
C ALA A 18 -3.07 3.81 -12.31
N GLU A 19 -2.70 3.32 -13.48
CA GLU A 19 -3.20 2.06 -14.04
C GLU A 19 -2.06 1.29 -14.68
N ASN A 20 -2.02 -0.03 -14.47
CA ASN A 20 -1.05 -0.94 -15.09
C ASN A 20 0.41 -0.49 -14.89
N MET A 21 0.72 -0.09 -13.66
CA MET A 21 1.99 0.56 -13.33
C MET A 21 2.84 -0.33 -12.43
N THR A 22 4.13 -0.41 -12.73
CA THR A 22 5.13 -1.04 -11.87
C THR A 22 6.02 0.04 -11.25
N ILE A 23 6.02 0.11 -9.93
CA ILE A 23 6.82 1.02 -9.13
C ILE A 23 7.80 0.17 -8.32
N THR A 24 9.08 0.56 -8.34
CA THR A 24 10.11 -0.19 -7.63
C THR A 24 11.13 0.71 -6.96
N GLN A 25 11.71 0.23 -5.86
CA GLN A 25 12.84 0.88 -5.17
C GLN A 25 12.60 2.36 -4.84
N SER A 26 11.35 2.75 -4.63
CA SER A 26 10.94 4.15 -4.53
C SER A 26 10.39 4.47 -3.15
N VAL A 27 10.41 5.75 -2.81
CA VAL A 27 9.97 6.25 -1.51
C VAL A 27 8.84 7.25 -1.71
N PHE A 28 7.67 6.94 -1.19
CA PHE A 28 6.58 7.90 -1.03
C PHE A 28 6.77 8.62 0.31
N ALA A 29 7.29 9.84 0.24
CA ALA A 29 7.67 10.62 1.41
C ALA A 29 6.48 11.43 1.94
N ASP A 30 6.44 12.75 1.72
CA ASP A 30 5.42 13.67 2.21
C ASP A 30 4.35 13.91 1.15
N GLY A 31 3.33 13.05 1.15
CA GLY A 31 2.22 13.11 0.21
C GLY A 31 1.07 12.24 0.66
N GLU A 32 -0.09 12.85 0.94
CA GLU A 32 -1.28 12.06 1.27
C GLU A 32 -1.83 11.38 0.01
N SER A 33 -2.31 10.14 0.17
CA SER A 33 -3.09 9.44 -0.86
C SER A 33 -2.34 9.19 -2.19
N PRO A 34 -1.06 8.75 -2.20
CA PRO A 34 -0.24 8.70 -3.42
C PRO A 34 -0.86 7.85 -4.53
N LEU A 35 -1.41 6.67 -4.22
CA LEU A 35 -2.00 5.75 -5.20
C LEU A 35 -3.52 5.70 -5.11
N LYS A 36 -4.18 6.82 -4.78
CA LYS A 36 -5.64 6.85 -4.71
C LYS A 36 -6.28 6.55 -6.07
N GLU A 37 -7.36 5.77 -6.08
CA GLU A 37 -8.13 5.36 -7.27
C GLU A 37 -7.31 4.59 -8.31
N SER A 38 -6.26 3.88 -7.87
CA SER A 38 -5.36 3.14 -8.74
C SER A 38 -5.82 1.70 -9.03
N ARG A 39 -5.37 1.12 -10.15
CA ARG A 39 -5.64 -0.29 -10.48
C ARG A 39 -4.48 -1.01 -11.18
N HIS A 40 -4.36 -2.32 -10.97
CA HIS A 40 -3.29 -3.14 -11.53
C HIS A 40 -1.89 -2.58 -11.23
N ILE A 41 -1.61 -2.41 -9.93
CA ILE A 41 -0.36 -1.81 -9.46
C ILE A 41 0.57 -2.91 -8.94
N VAL A 42 1.82 -2.87 -9.36
CA VAL A 42 2.91 -3.68 -8.82
C VAL A 42 3.86 -2.77 -8.05
N LEU A 43 4.10 -3.10 -6.78
CA LEU A 43 5.01 -2.41 -5.87
C LEU A 43 6.12 -3.38 -5.44
N GLU A 44 7.38 -3.01 -5.59
CA GLU A 44 8.51 -3.83 -5.17
C GLU A 44 9.66 -3.03 -4.55
N ASN A 45 10.02 -3.35 -3.30
CA ASN A 45 11.05 -2.62 -2.53
C ASN A 45 10.70 -1.14 -2.30
N ASP A 46 9.43 -0.82 -2.13
CA ASP A 46 8.96 0.57 -1.92
C ASP A 46 8.72 0.89 -0.43
N ILE A 47 8.91 2.15 -0.06
CA ILE A 47 8.71 2.65 1.30
C ILE A 47 7.63 3.73 1.29
N PHE A 48 6.62 3.58 2.13
CA PHE A 48 5.58 4.58 2.34
C PHE A 48 5.74 5.21 3.72
N ARG A 49 5.94 6.54 3.74
CA ARG A 49 6.15 7.30 4.97
C ARG A 49 4.93 8.09 5.40
N TRP A 50 3.88 8.17 4.59
CA TRP A 50 2.74 9.03 4.88
C TRP A 50 1.39 8.39 4.58
N LYS A 51 0.32 9.09 4.97
CA LYS A 51 -1.02 8.53 5.12
C LYS A 51 -1.67 8.13 3.80
N TYR A 52 -2.57 7.15 3.90
CA TYR A 52 -3.40 6.63 2.81
C TYR A 52 -2.63 6.13 1.56
N PRO A 53 -1.52 5.37 1.69
CA PRO A 53 -0.81 4.74 0.58
C PRO A 53 -1.72 4.23 -0.54
N LEU A 54 -2.74 3.43 -0.19
CA LEU A 54 -3.67 2.80 -1.11
C LEU A 54 -5.11 3.11 -0.67
N TRP A 55 -5.82 3.91 -1.46
CA TRP A 55 -7.20 4.32 -1.17
C TRP A 55 -8.06 4.15 -2.42
N TYR A 56 -9.11 3.34 -2.34
CA TYR A 56 -9.94 2.97 -3.50
C TYR A 56 -9.13 2.28 -4.60
N SER A 57 -8.21 1.40 -4.21
CA SER A 57 -7.35 0.68 -5.15
C SER A 57 -7.91 -0.70 -5.51
N ARG A 58 -7.49 -1.25 -6.65
CA ARG A 58 -7.86 -2.61 -7.05
C ARG A 58 -6.69 -3.36 -7.68
N ASP A 59 -6.58 -4.66 -7.42
CA ASP A 59 -5.59 -5.56 -8.03
C ASP A 59 -4.16 -5.07 -7.78
N VAL A 60 -3.78 -5.07 -6.50
CA VAL A 60 -2.46 -4.59 -6.04
C VAL A 60 -1.59 -5.77 -5.63
N LYS A 61 -0.38 -5.83 -6.18
CA LYS A 61 0.67 -6.77 -5.75
C LYS A 61 1.80 -5.96 -5.12
N ALA A 62 2.01 -6.15 -3.83
CA ALA A 62 3.04 -5.46 -3.07
C ALA A 62 4.02 -6.48 -2.48
N ARG A 63 5.30 -6.31 -2.76
CA ARG A 63 6.35 -7.19 -2.24
C ARG A 63 7.51 -6.39 -1.68
N LYS A 64 8.06 -6.84 -0.55
CA LYS A 64 9.18 -6.17 0.13
C LYS A 64 8.90 -4.68 0.38
N ILE A 65 7.66 -4.34 0.70
CA ILE A 65 7.28 -2.97 1.00
C ILE A 65 7.38 -2.68 2.49
N GLN A 66 7.53 -1.41 2.83
CA GLN A 66 7.47 -0.94 4.20
C GLN A 66 6.43 0.17 4.35
N LEU A 67 5.43 -0.04 5.21
CA LEU A 67 4.52 1.01 5.68
C LEU A 67 4.99 1.47 7.06
N LEU A 68 5.53 2.69 7.15
CA LEU A 68 6.00 3.24 8.43
C LEU A 68 4.83 3.58 9.37
N ASP A 69 5.12 3.81 10.65
CA ASP A 69 4.13 4.17 11.68
C ASP A 69 3.36 5.47 11.37
N THR A 70 4.00 6.39 10.64
CA THR A 70 3.42 7.62 10.10
C THR A 70 2.50 7.38 8.91
N ALA A 71 2.60 6.23 8.22
CA ALA A 71 1.73 5.83 7.11
C ALA A 71 0.36 5.29 7.58
N ARG A 72 -0.21 5.97 8.58
CA ARG A 72 -1.48 5.59 9.22
C ARG A 72 -2.60 5.47 8.19
N SER A 73 -3.58 4.63 8.48
CA SER A 73 -4.75 4.42 7.61
C SER A 73 -4.35 3.96 6.21
N GLY A 74 -3.50 2.92 6.19
CA GLY A 74 -2.72 2.47 5.04
C GLY A 74 -3.51 2.19 3.75
N ILE A 75 -4.49 1.28 3.87
CA ILE A 75 -5.09 0.49 2.79
C ILE A 75 -6.61 0.44 2.99
N TRP A 76 -7.33 1.35 2.37
CA TRP A 76 -8.76 1.55 2.62
C TRP A 76 -9.57 1.41 1.34
N TYR A 77 -10.71 0.71 1.43
CA TYR A 77 -11.59 0.44 0.27
C TYR A 77 -10.86 -0.21 -0.90
N THR A 78 -9.88 -1.06 -0.58
CA THR A 78 -9.04 -1.73 -1.57
C THR A 78 -9.52 -3.16 -1.76
N HIS A 79 -9.62 -3.60 -3.02
CA HIS A 79 -10.03 -4.95 -3.37
C HIS A 79 -8.89 -5.70 -4.07
N GLN A 80 -8.72 -6.98 -3.73
CA GLN A 80 -7.70 -7.86 -4.30
C GLN A 80 -6.28 -7.29 -4.10
N ILE A 81 -5.78 -7.44 -2.87
CA ILE A 81 -4.43 -6.98 -2.52
C ILE A 81 -3.60 -8.13 -1.96
N ASN A 82 -2.44 -8.36 -2.57
CA ASN A 82 -1.49 -9.37 -2.13
C ASN A 82 -0.24 -8.66 -1.61
N ILE A 83 0.09 -8.85 -0.34
CA ILE A 83 1.29 -8.29 0.29
C ILE A 83 2.20 -9.42 0.74
N SER A 84 3.45 -9.41 0.30
CA SER A 84 4.45 -10.42 0.68
C SER A 84 5.79 -9.84 1.13
N ASP A 85 6.50 -10.57 2.01
CA ASP A 85 7.85 -10.22 2.47
C ASP A 85 7.97 -8.79 3.03
N SER A 86 6.94 -8.28 3.69
CA SER A 86 6.76 -6.84 3.96
C SER A 86 6.64 -6.51 5.44
N ILE A 87 6.84 -5.23 5.78
CA ILE A 87 6.69 -4.73 7.15
C ILE A 87 5.61 -3.63 7.18
N ILE A 88 4.58 -3.82 8.00
CA ILE A 88 3.50 -2.87 8.21
C ILE A 88 3.52 -2.38 9.66
N GLN A 89 4.16 -1.23 9.89
CA GLN A 89 4.21 -0.55 11.18
C GLN A 89 3.03 0.42 11.36
N ALA A 90 2.36 0.78 10.27
CA ALA A 90 1.21 1.67 10.23
C ALA A 90 0.01 1.11 11.01
N PRO A 91 -0.51 1.81 12.04
CA PRO A 91 -1.78 1.42 12.67
C PRO A 91 -2.98 1.63 11.74
N LYS A 92 -4.09 0.94 12.01
CA LYS A 92 -5.36 1.03 11.25
C LYS A 92 -5.19 0.80 9.76
N THR A 93 -4.35 -0.18 9.40
CA THR A 93 -3.93 -0.40 8.02
C THR A 93 -5.10 -0.72 7.11
N PHE A 94 -5.88 -1.76 7.42
CA PHE A 94 -6.96 -2.22 6.54
C PHE A 94 -8.32 -1.75 7.04
N ARG A 95 -9.09 -1.13 6.15
CA ARG A 95 -10.49 -0.75 6.41
C ARG A 95 -11.35 -1.05 5.20
N ARG A 96 -12.46 -1.77 5.39
CA ARG A 96 -13.44 -2.11 4.34
C ARG A 96 -12.76 -2.60 3.06
N SER A 97 -11.73 -3.42 3.22
CA SER A 97 -10.95 -4.01 2.13
C SER A 97 -11.25 -5.51 2.08
N SER A 98 -11.15 -6.10 0.90
CA SER A 98 -11.54 -7.51 0.67
C SER A 98 -10.60 -8.21 -0.29
N ALA A 99 -10.57 -9.54 -0.23
CA ALA A 99 -9.59 -10.37 -0.93
C ALA A 99 -8.15 -9.92 -0.62
N ILE A 100 -7.82 -9.90 0.68
CA ILE A 100 -6.50 -9.52 1.19
C ILE A 100 -5.71 -10.80 1.42
N VAL A 101 -4.54 -10.92 0.78
CA VAL A 101 -3.59 -12.02 0.98
C VAL A 101 -2.33 -11.43 1.61
N LEU A 102 -1.88 -12.02 2.73
CA LEU A 102 -0.70 -11.59 3.47
C LEU A 102 0.24 -12.79 3.65
N GLU A 103 1.44 -12.72 3.11
CA GLU A 103 2.44 -13.79 3.19
C GLU A 103 3.75 -13.25 3.76
N ASN A 104 4.25 -13.81 4.86
CA ASN A 104 5.50 -13.33 5.48
C ASN A 104 5.47 -11.80 5.75
N VAL A 105 4.37 -11.31 6.32
CA VAL A 105 4.18 -9.89 6.65
C VAL A 105 4.30 -9.65 8.15
N GLN A 106 5.21 -8.76 8.55
CA GLN A 106 5.38 -8.36 9.95
C GLN A 106 4.50 -7.15 10.28
N MET A 107 3.67 -7.28 11.32
CA MET A 107 2.79 -6.21 11.80
C MET A 107 3.04 -5.91 13.28
N PRO A 108 4.13 -5.20 13.63
CA PRO A 108 4.48 -4.96 15.04
C PRO A 108 3.42 -4.15 15.80
N ASN A 109 2.62 -3.33 15.09
CA ASN A 109 1.52 -2.53 15.66
C ASN A 109 0.16 -3.07 15.18
N ALA A 110 -0.11 -4.36 15.41
CA ALA A 110 -1.31 -5.05 14.90
C ALA A 110 -2.63 -4.67 15.61
N GLN A 111 -2.58 -3.90 16.70
CA GLN A 111 -3.79 -3.39 17.33
C GLN A 111 -4.54 -2.53 16.30
N GLU A 112 -5.71 -3.02 15.85
CA GLU A 112 -6.61 -2.37 14.88
C GLU A 112 -6.28 -2.54 13.38
N SER A 113 -5.43 -3.50 12.98
CA SER A 113 -5.04 -3.61 11.56
C SER A 113 -6.12 -4.17 10.63
N LEU A 114 -7.08 -4.98 11.11
CA LEU A 114 -8.09 -5.67 10.28
C LEU A 114 -9.53 -5.22 10.59
N TRP A 115 -9.87 -3.97 10.26
CA TRP A 115 -11.21 -3.43 10.53
C TRP A 115 -12.19 -3.69 9.38
N SER A 116 -13.24 -4.47 9.66
CA SER A 116 -14.32 -4.77 8.71
C SER A 116 -13.81 -5.33 7.37
N CYS A 117 -12.84 -6.24 7.43
CA CYS A 117 -12.33 -6.93 6.23
C CYS A 117 -13.12 -8.23 6.02
N GLU A 118 -13.48 -8.52 4.77
CA GLU A 118 -14.16 -9.75 4.39
C GLU A 118 -13.21 -10.63 3.55
N GLY A 119 -12.93 -11.84 4.07
CA GLY A 119 -12.40 -13.00 3.33
C GLY A 119 -10.92 -12.99 2.89
N GLY A 120 -10.26 -14.14 3.11
CA GLY A 120 -8.99 -14.58 2.54
C GLY A 120 -8.34 -15.67 3.40
N HIS A 121 -8.33 -16.92 2.95
CA HIS A 121 -7.58 -18.03 3.57
C HIS A 121 -6.06 -17.82 3.46
#